data_AF-A0A553AG42-F1
#
_entry.id   AF-A0A553AG42-F1
#
_cell.length_a   1.000
_cell.length_b   1.000
_cell.length_c   1.000
_cell.angle_alpha   90.00
_cell.angle_beta   90.00
_cell.angle_gamma   90.00
#
_symmetry.space_group_name_H-M   'P 1'
#
loop_
_entity.id
_entity.type
_entity.pdbx_description
1 polymer ?
#
loop_
_entity_poly.entity_id
_entity_poly.type
_entity_poly.pdbx_seq_one_letter_code
_entity_poly.pdbx_strand_id
1 'polypeptide(L)' 'MSKGIYTGIIEKDENGNYFCGEYLLDYQMVSKGFNLGDTITIKTVIVNPSDKSYAVYEKKSRNFAIANNKPDPDAH' A
#
# COMPACT_ATOMS: atom_id res chain seq x y z
N MET A 1 0.14 -20.16 -3.82
CA MET A 1 0.83 -18.98 -4.37
C MET A 1 -0.10 -17.80 -4.28
N SER A 2 -0.06 -17.05 -3.19
CA SER A 2 -0.88 -15.83 -3.06
C SER A 2 -0.21 -14.72 -3.86
N LYS A 3 -0.37 -14.78 -5.19
CA LYS A 3 0.13 -13.77 -6.11
C LYS A 3 -0.70 -12.51 -5.84
N GLY A 4 -0.17 -11.60 -5.03
CA GLY A 4 -0.76 -10.28 -4.89
C GLY A 4 -0.83 -9.61 -6.26
N ILE A 5 -1.77 -8.68 -6.41
CA ILE A 5 -1.97 -7.92 -7.65
C ILE A 5 -0.71 -7.12 -7.97
N TYR A 6 -0.13 -6.51 -6.94
CA TYR A 6 1.05 -5.67 -7.06
C TYR A 6 1.84 -5.71 -5.75
N THR A 7 3.16 -5.71 -5.85
CA THR A 7 4.06 -5.60 -4.70
C THR A 7 4.99 -4.43 -4.92
N GLY A 8 5.05 -3.52 -3.96
CA GLY A 8 5.86 -2.31 -4.05
C GLY A 8 6.05 -1.68 -2.68
N ILE A 9 6.74 -0.56 -2.65
CA ILE A 9 7.03 0.21 -1.43
C ILE A 9 5.93 1.25 -1.19
N ILE A 10 5.68 1.55 0.09
CA ILE A 10 4.78 2.64 0.49
C ILE A 10 5.53 3.97 0.36
N GLU A 11 4.97 4.86 -0.45
CA GLU A 11 5.43 6.23 -0.65
C GLU A 11 4.34 7.23 -0.23
N LYS A 12 4.74 8.50 -0.04
CA LYS A 12 3.81 9.57 0.34
C LYS A 12 4.11 10.83 -0.46
N ASP A 13 3.06 11.39 -1.05
CA ASP A 13 3.14 12.64 -1.79
C ASP A 13 3.27 13.84 -0.85
N GLU A 14 3.58 15.00 -1.44
CA GLU A 14 3.55 16.29 -0.75
C GLU A 14 2.18 16.62 -0.12
N ASN A 15 1.09 16.08 -0.67
CA ASN A 15 -0.27 16.20 -0.13
C ASN A 15 -0.55 15.30 1.08
N GLY A 16 0.40 14.44 1.44
CA GLY A 16 0.29 13.51 2.54
C GLY A 16 -0.53 12.25 2.25
N ASN A 17 -0.81 11.96 0.96
CA ASN A 17 -1.46 10.74 0.52
C ASN A 17 -0.45 9.61 0.41
N TYR A 18 -0.80 8.43 0.92
CA TYR A 18 0.04 7.23 0.81
C TYR A 18 -0.31 6.49 -0.47
N PHE A 19 0.68 6.12 -1.26
CA PHE A 19 0.51 5.38 -2.50
C PHE A 19 1.56 4.29 -2.65
N CYS A 20 1.31 3.35 -3.54
CA CYS A 20 2.22 2.28 -3.89
C CYS A 20 2.16 2.08 -5.40
N GLY A 21 3.17 2.57 -6.11
CA GLY A 21 3.14 2.64 -7.57
C GLY A 21 1.96 3.50 -8.05
N GLU A 22 1.05 2.90 -8.83
CA GLU A 22 -0.14 3.57 -9.36
C GLU A 22 -1.38 3.50 -8.42
N TYR A 23 -1.27 2.85 -7.27
CA TYR A 23 -2.40 2.56 -6.39
C TYR A 23 -2.37 3.43 -5.14
N LEU A 24 -3.47 4.15 -4.87
CA LEU A 24 -3.63 4.88 -3.61
C LEU A 24 -3.87 3.91 -2.46
N LEU A 25 -3.18 4.08 -1.35
CA LEU A 25 -3.39 3.30 -0.14
C LEU A 25 -4.33 4.02 0.81
N ASP A 26 -5.14 3.26 1.53
CA ASP A 26 -5.95 3.81 2.58
C ASP A 26 -5.09 4.29 3.75
N TYR A 27 -5.15 5.59 4.05
CA TYR A 27 -4.40 6.22 5.15
C TYR A 27 -4.64 5.53 6.49
N GLN A 28 -5.90 5.17 6.82
CA GLN A 28 -6.20 4.55 8.11
C GLN A 28 -5.58 3.15 8.18
N MET A 29 -5.56 2.43 7.06
CA MET A 29 -4.90 1.13 6.96
C MET A 29 -3.40 1.27 7.14
N VAL A 30 -2.75 2.21 6.44
CA VAL A 30 -1.31 2.46 6.57
C VAL A 30 -0.98 2.87 8.00
N SER A 31 -1.65 3.89 8.53
CA SER A 31 -1.41 4.43 9.87
C SER A 31 -1.66 3.41 11.01
N LYS A 32 -2.40 2.32 10.75
CA LYS A 32 -2.64 1.26 11.75
C LYS A 32 -1.45 0.32 11.96
N GLY A 33 -0.53 0.20 11.01
CA GLY A 33 0.54 -0.81 11.13
C GLY A 33 1.56 -0.85 9.99
N PHE A 34 1.63 0.18 9.15
CA PHE A 34 2.57 0.28 8.05
C PHE A 34 3.25 1.65 8.08
N ASN A 35 4.48 1.72 7.58
CA ASN A 35 5.25 2.95 7.51
C ASN A 35 5.69 3.28 6.08
N LEU A 36 6.18 4.50 5.89
CA LEU A 36 6.84 4.87 4.64
C LEU A 36 8.10 4.03 4.45
N GLY A 37 8.28 3.49 3.25
CA GLY A 37 9.37 2.57 2.94
C GLY A 37 9.08 1.10 3.27
N ASP A 38 7.94 0.76 3.88
CA ASP A 38 7.53 -0.65 4.00
C ASP A 38 7.17 -1.20 2.62
N THR A 39 7.68 -2.40 2.31
CA THR A 39 7.24 -3.10 1.10
C THR A 39 5.93 -3.80 1.42
N ILE A 40 4.89 -3.56 0.62
CA ILE A 40 3.58 -4.18 0.75
C ILE A 40 3.17 -4.90 -0.52
N THR A 41 2.31 -5.88 -0.35
CA THR A 41 1.65 -6.63 -1.41
C THR A 41 0.16 -6.32 -1.38
N ILE A 42 -0.31 -5.68 -2.44
CA ILE A 42 -1.71 -5.37 -2.70
C ILE A 42 -2.45 -6.67 -3.05
N LYS A 43 -3.48 -6.98 -2.27
CA LYS A 43 -4.32 -8.17 -2.48
C LYS A 43 -5.55 -7.83 -3.31
N THR A 44 -6.13 -6.66 -3.09
CA THR A 44 -7.28 -6.18 -3.87
C THR A 44 -7.15 -4.71 -4.18
N VAL A 45 -7.69 -4.32 -5.34
CA VAL A 45 -7.82 -2.94 -5.77
C VAL A 45 -9.29 -2.67 -5.99
N ILE A 46 -9.72 -1.47 -5.63
CA ILE A 46 -11.07 -0.99 -5.88
C ILE A 46 -10.98 0.33 -6.62
N VAL A 47 -12.04 0.67 -7.34
CA VAL A 47 -12.22 2.03 -7.85
C VAL A 47 -12.21 2.99 -6.66
N ASN A 48 -11.50 4.10 -6.76
CA ASN A 48 -11.44 5.07 -5.69
C ASN A 48 -12.85 5.68 -5.49
N PRO A 49 -13.52 5.44 -4.35
CA PRO A 49 -14.88 5.95 -4.14
C PRO A 49 -14.90 7.45 -3.83
N SER A 50 -13.73 8.09 -3.70
CA SER A 50 -13.62 9.52 -3.42
C SER A 50 -13.39 10.30 -4.70
N ASP A 51 -14.45 10.92 -5.23
CA ASP A 51 -14.41 11.78 -6.42
C ASP A 51 -13.29 12.82 -6.41
N LYS A 52 -12.99 13.42 -5.25
CA LYS A 52 -11.92 14.44 -5.11
C LYS A 52 -10.52 13.91 -5.38
N SER A 53 -10.23 12.69 -4.94
CA SER A 53 -8.92 12.07 -5.12
C SER A 53 -8.87 11.16 -6.34
N TYR A 54 -10.03 10.87 -6.95
CA TYR A 54 -10.17 10.06 -8.16
C TYR A 54 -9.38 10.66 -9.33
N ALA A 55 -9.37 11.99 -9.44
CA ALA A 55 -8.64 12.71 -10.49
C ALA A 55 -7.12 12.47 -10.48
N VAL A 56 -6.56 12.11 -9.33
CA VAL A 56 -5.12 11.79 -9.18
C VAL A 56 -4.91 10.29 -9.10
N TYR A 57 -5.78 9.60 -8.36
CA TYR A 57 -5.72 8.17 -8.10
C TYR A 57 -7.06 7.52 -8.41
N GLU A 58 -7.15 6.95 -9.60
CA GLU A 58 -8.36 6.26 -10.08
C GLU A 58 -8.62 4.96 -9.29
N LYS A 59 -7.54 4.32 -8.84
CA LYS A 59 -7.55 3.04 -8.12
C LYS A 59 -7.04 3.22 -6.70
N LYS A 60 -7.77 2.66 -5.73
CA LYS A 60 -7.41 2.62 -4.32
C LYS A 60 -7.32 1.18 -3.84
N SER A 61 -6.33 0.86 -3.02
CA SER A 61 -6.28 -0.39 -2.27
C SER A 61 -6.50 -0.13 -0.78
N ARG A 62 -7.40 -0.93 -0.20
CA ARG A 62 -7.61 -1.00 1.25
C ARG A 62 -7.19 -2.35 1.83
N ASN A 63 -6.77 -3.29 0.99
CA ASN A 63 -6.43 -4.64 1.40
C ASN A 63 -5.07 -4.99 0.83
N PHE A 64 -4.06 -4.73 1.64
CA PHE A 64 -2.67 -5.00 1.37
C PHE A 64 -1.99 -5.51 2.65
N ALA A 65 -0.90 -6.23 2.50
CA ALA A 65 -0.14 -6.81 3.61
C ALA A 65 1.35 -6.52 3.43
N ILE A 66 2.12 -6.43 4.50
CA ILE A 66 3.57 -6.25 4.38
C ILE A 66 4.15 -7.44 3.63
N ALA A 67 4.89 -7.14 2.55
CA ALA A 67 5.70 -8.07 1.79
C ALA A 67 7.00 -8.35 2.57
N ASN A 68 6.87 -8.81 3.81
CA ASN A 68 8.03 -9.10 4.62
C ASN A 68 8.52 -10.51 4.27
N ASN A 69 9.49 -10.60 3.37
CA ASN A 69 10.47 -11.67 3.42
C ASN A 69 11.38 -11.35 4.62
N LYS A 70 10.99 -11.75 5.83
CA LYS A 70 11.97 -11.79 6.91
C LYS A 70 13.11 -12.73 6.46
N PRO A 71 14.40 -12.36 6.47
CA PRO A 71 15.35 -13.26 7.08
C PRO A 71 14.98 -13.32 8.56
N ASP A 72 14.70 -14.52 9.07
CA ASP A 72 14.50 -14.80 10.49
C ASP A 72 15.44 -13.95 11.38
N PRO A 73 14.95 -13.23 12.39
CA PRO A 73 15.80 -12.54 13.36
C PRO A 73 16.54 -13.49 14.32
N ASP A 74 16.70 -14.77 13.98
CA ASP A 74 17.40 -15.78 14.80
C ASP A 74 18.81 -16.07 14.23
N ALA A 75 19.60 -15.01 14.08
CA ALA A 75 21.02 -15.11 13.78
C ALA A 75 21.81 -14.04 14.56
N HIS A 76 21.90 -14.20 15.88
CA HIS A 76 23.16 -14.37 16.63
C HIS A 76 22.97 -14.20 18.15
#